data_AF-A0A7C3HDH4-F1
#
_entry.id   AF-A0A7C3HDH4-F1
#
_cell.length_a   1.000
_cell.length_b   1.000
_cell.length_c   1.000
_cell.angle_alpha   90.00
_cell.angle_beta   90.00
_cell.angle_gamma   90.00
#
_symmetry.space_group_name_H-M   'P 1'
#
loop_
_entity.id
_entity.type
_entity.pdbx_description
1 polymer ?
#
loop_
_entity_poly.entity_id
_entity_poly.type
_entity_poly.pdbx_seq_one_letter_code
_entity_poly.pdbx_strand_id
1 'polypeptide(L)'
;MIALLMVSIAGIALYEMQRINERASELATHAQQRSAAINGMRGAVSLRIASLRLISVLDDPFARDEEKMHFLHQGQLFIINRERFEHLSSSDGEQAILARFNRTLREIRTNSVETLEDLFTAADTGALTDTLQRAITTRQQLLRELG
;
A
#
# COMPACT_ATOMS: atom_id res chain seq x y z
N MET A 1 -25.48 -35.33 -42.21
CA MET A 1 -24.65 -35.79 -41.07
C MET A 1 -23.46 -34.86 -40.79
N ILE A 2 -22.62 -34.53 -41.79
CA ILE A 2 -21.42 -33.69 -41.61
C ILE A 2 -21.76 -32.25 -41.14
N ALA A 3 -22.84 -31.66 -41.64
CA ALA A 3 -23.27 -30.31 -41.24
C ALA A 3 -23.65 -30.22 -39.75
N LEU A 4 -24.28 -31.27 -39.20
CA LEU A 4 -24.67 -31.34 -37.79
C LEU A 4 -23.42 -31.40 -36.89
N LEU A 5 -22.39 -32.11 -37.36
CA LEU A 5 -21.10 -32.24 -36.68
C LEU A 5 -20.33 -30.91 -36.68
N MET A 6 -20.35 -30.18 -37.79
CA MET A 6 -19.76 -28.83 -37.91
C MET A 6 -20.43 -27.83 -36.96
N VAL A 7 -21.76 -27.85 -36.86
CA VAL A 7 -22.52 -26.96 -35.96
C VAL A 7 -22.21 -27.27 -34.49
N SER A 8 -22.11 -28.54 -34.11
CA SER A 8 -21.74 -28.93 -32.75
C SER A 8 -20.31 -28.51 -32.38
N ILE A 9 -19.35 -28.68 -33.30
CA ILE A 9 -17.96 -28.24 -33.08
C ILE A 9 -17.89 -26.72 -32.95
N ALA A 10 -18.59 -25.98 -33.81
CA ALA A 10 -18.64 -24.53 -33.73
C ALA A 10 -19.26 -24.04 -32.40
N GLY A 11 -20.32 -24.70 -31.92
CA GLY A 11 -20.92 -24.41 -30.62
C GLY A 11 -19.97 -24.66 -29.44
N ILE A 12 -19.24 -25.78 -29.46
CA ILE A 12 -18.24 -26.11 -28.42
C ILE A 12 -17.08 -25.11 -28.44
N ALA A 13 -16.60 -24.74 -29.64
CA ALA A 13 -15.53 -23.77 -29.80
C ALA A 13 -15.93 -22.37 -29.27
N LEU A 14 -17.15 -21.93 -29.57
CA LEU A 14 -17.70 -20.66 -29.06
C LEU A 14 -17.86 -20.66 -27.54
N TYR A 15 -18.34 -21.77 -26.97
CA TYR A 15 -18.50 -21.93 -25.53
C TYR A 15 -17.15 -21.88 -24.78
N GLU A 16 -16.13 -22.58 -25.30
CA GLU A 16 -14.78 -22.51 -24.72
C GLU A 16 -14.14 -21.13 -24.89
N MET A 17 -14.37 -20.43 -26.02
CA MET A 17 -13.91 -19.06 -26.21
C MET A 17 -14.52 -18.09 -25.19
N GLN A 18 -15.82 -18.18 -24.93
CA GLN A 18 -16.48 -17.39 -23.88
C GLN A 18 -15.87 -17.66 -22.52
N ARG A 19 -15.69 -18.93 -22.17
CA ARG A 19 -15.13 -19.34 -20.87
C ARG A 19 -13.69 -18.89 -20.68
N ILE A 20 -12.88 -18.88 -21.74
CA ILE A 20 -11.52 -18.34 -21.73
C ILE A 20 -11.55 -16.81 -21.55
N ASN A 21 -12.43 -16.12 -22.26
CA ASN A 21 -12.55 -14.67 -22.19
C ASN A 21 -13.01 -14.18 -20.80
N GLU A 22 -13.98 -14.87 -20.20
CA GLU A 22 -14.45 -14.62 -18.84
C GLU A 22 -13.31 -14.78 -17.82
N ARG A 23 -12.57 -15.89 -17.90
CA ARG A 23 -11.40 -16.13 -17.03
C ARG A 23 -10.30 -15.09 -17.22
N ALA A 24 -10.04 -14.66 -18.45
CA ALA A 24 -9.05 -13.62 -18.73
C ALA A 24 -9.47 -12.26 -18.16
N SER A 25 -10.76 -11.93 -18.28
CA SER A 25 -11.35 -10.71 -17.72
C SER A 25 -11.30 -10.70 -16.19
N GLU A 26 -11.64 -11.82 -15.55
CA GLU A 26 -11.50 -11.99 -14.11
C GLU A 26 -10.04 -11.83 -13.67
N LEU A 27 -9.11 -12.51 -14.34
CA LEU A 27 -7.68 -12.42 -14.02
C LEU A 27 -7.14 -10.99 -14.13
N ALA A 28 -7.51 -10.27 -15.19
CA ALA A 28 -7.15 -8.88 -15.40
C ALA A 28 -7.75 -7.98 -14.32
N THR A 29 -9.02 -8.17 -13.95
CA THR A 29 -9.70 -7.42 -12.90
C THR A 29 -9.03 -7.64 -11.53
N HIS A 30 -8.73 -8.89 -11.19
CA HIS A 30 -8.01 -9.22 -9.95
C HIS A 30 -6.60 -8.65 -9.94
N ALA A 31 -5.88 -8.65 -11.07
CA ALA A 31 -4.56 -8.02 -11.18
C ALA A 31 -4.63 -6.49 -11.02
N GLN A 32 -5.63 -5.85 -11.64
CA GLN A 32 -5.87 -4.40 -11.52
C GLN A 32 -6.14 -4.00 -10.06
N GLN A 33 -7.01 -4.73 -9.37
CA GLN A 33 -7.36 -4.46 -7.97
C GLN A 33 -6.15 -4.65 -7.04
N ARG A 34 -5.32 -5.67 -7.27
CA ARG A 34 -4.05 -5.87 -6.55
C ARG A 34 -3.09 -4.70 -6.75
N SER A 35 -2.88 -4.29 -8.00
CA SER A 35 -2.01 -3.16 -8.33
C SER A 35 -2.51 -1.86 -7.70
N ALA A 36 -3.83 -1.63 -7.71
CA ALA A 36 -4.44 -0.47 -7.07
C ALA A 36 -4.19 -0.45 -5.55
N ALA A 37 -4.32 -1.59 -4.87
CA ALA A 37 -4.05 -1.69 -3.43
C ALA A 37 -2.57 -1.41 -3.09
N ILE A 38 -1.63 -1.97 -3.86
CA ILE A 38 -0.18 -1.70 -3.68
C ILE A 38 0.12 -0.21 -3.91
N ASN A 39 -0.40 0.36 -5.00
CA ASN A 39 -0.21 1.78 -5.31
C ASN A 39 -0.84 2.68 -4.24
N GLY A 40 -1.99 2.31 -3.69
CA GLY A 40 -2.62 3.00 -2.56
C GLY A 40 -1.74 2.99 -1.31
N MET A 41 -1.16 1.85 -0.95
CA MET A 41 -0.19 1.76 0.16
C MET A 41 1.03 2.65 -0.09
N ARG A 42 1.60 2.59 -1.29
CA ARG A 42 2.77 3.39 -1.68
C ARG A 42 2.48 4.90 -1.62
N GLY A 43 1.31 5.31 -2.11
CA GLY A 43 0.82 6.68 -2.04
C GLY A 43 0.73 7.16 -0.59
N ALA A 44 0.02 6.41 0.25
CA ALA A 44 -0.13 6.73 1.67
C ALA A 44 1.21 6.85 2.41
N VAL A 45 2.18 5.96 2.15
CA VAL A 45 3.53 6.04 2.75
C VAL A 45 4.28 7.29 2.28
N SER A 46 4.19 7.60 0.99
CA SER A 46 4.86 8.76 0.40
C SER A 46 4.32 10.06 0.98
N LEU A 47 2.99 10.18 1.11
CA LEU A 47 2.36 11.35 1.74
C LEU A 47 2.74 11.44 3.23
N ARG A 48 2.81 10.31 3.96
CA ARG A 48 3.26 10.33 5.36
C ARG A 48 4.69 10.82 5.52
N ILE A 49 5.59 10.48 4.60
CA ILE A 49 6.96 11.01 4.60
C ILE A 49 6.94 12.53 4.37
N ALA A 50 6.09 13.02 3.45
CA ALA A 50 5.93 14.45 3.21
C ALA A 50 5.38 15.18 4.44
N SER A 51 4.33 14.65 5.07
CA SER A 51 3.75 15.19 6.30
C SER A 51 4.78 15.28 7.43
N LEU A 52 5.61 14.25 7.63
CA LEU A 52 6.67 14.29 8.65
C LEU A 52 7.67 15.42 8.41
N ARG A 53 8.06 15.64 7.15
CA ARG A 53 8.95 16.75 6.78
C ARG A 53 8.28 18.11 6.95
N LEU A 54 6.98 18.20 6.68
CA LEU A 54 6.24 19.44 6.82
C LEU A 54 6.06 19.80 8.30
N ILE A 55 5.68 18.85 9.14
CA ILE A 55 5.58 19.03 10.60
C ILE A 55 6.91 19.52 11.20
N SER A 56 8.06 19.10 10.66
CA SER A 56 9.36 19.53 11.18
C SER A 56 9.76 20.97 10.83
N VAL A 57 9.11 21.59 9.86
CA VAL A 57 9.42 22.96 9.40
C VAL A 57 8.29 23.96 9.66
N LEU A 58 7.11 23.49 10.08
CA LEU A 58 6.00 24.35 10.47
C LEU A 58 6.24 24.95 11.86
N ASP A 59 6.23 26.28 11.94
CA ASP A 59 6.37 27.02 13.20
C ASP A 59 5.02 27.22 13.92
N ASP A 60 3.92 27.29 13.16
CA ASP A 60 2.58 27.48 13.72
C ASP A 60 2.05 26.18 14.36
N PRO A 61 1.75 26.17 15.67
CA PRO A 61 1.23 24.99 16.35
C PRO A 61 -0.12 24.50 15.80
N PHE A 62 -0.97 25.38 15.27
CA PHE A 62 -2.26 24.97 14.71
C PHE A 62 -2.09 24.26 13.36
N ALA A 63 -1.25 24.80 12.48
CA ALA A 63 -0.88 24.14 11.23
C ALA A 63 -0.18 22.79 11.45
N ARG A 64 0.64 22.66 12.50
CA ARG A 64 1.26 21.38 12.87
C ARG A 64 0.23 20.33 13.28
N ASP A 65 -0.80 20.73 14.02
CA ASP A 65 -1.86 19.82 14.45
C ASP A 65 -2.76 19.38 13.27
N GLU A 66 -3.05 20.30 12.34
CA GLU A 66 -3.74 19.95 11.10
C GLU A 66 -2.95 18.94 10.26
N GLU A 67 -1.65 19.18 10.07
CA GLU A 67 -0.80 18.25 9.31
C GLU A 67 -0.63 16.90 10.04
N LYS A 68 -0.68 16.89 11.38
CA LYS A 68 -0.73 15.66 12.17
C LYS A 68 -2.01 14.87 11.88
N MET A 69 -3.17 15.53 11.84
CA MET A 69 -4.42 14.87 11.48
C MET A 69 -4.37 14.31 10.05
N HIS A 70 -3.77 15.04 9.12
CA HIS A 70 -3.52 14.56 7.77
C HIS A 70 -2.59 13.33 7.76
N PHE A 71 -1.48 13.35 8.50
CA PHE A 71 -0.58 12.20 8.65
C PHE A 71 -1.29 10.94 9.20
N LEU A 72 -2.14 11.12 10.22
CA LEU A 72 -2.92 10.03 10.81
C LEU A 72 -3.93 9.46 9.81
N HIS A 73 -4.61 10.33 9.05
CA HIS A 73 -5.52 9.93 7.99
C HIS A 73 -4.83 9.07 6.92
N GLN A 74 -3.62 9.44 6.49
CA GLN A 74 -2.84 8.62 5.56
C GLN A 74 -2.46 7.26 6.18
N GLY A 75 -2.25 7.20 7.50
CA GLY A 75 -2.09 5.94 8.22
C GLY A 75 -3.31 5.02 8.11
N GLN A 76 -4.52 5.58 8.22
CA GLN A 76 -5.76 4.84 8.04
C GLN A 76 -5.90 4.31 6.60
N LEU A 77 -5.63 5.15 5.60
CA LEU A 77 -5.69 4.78 4.18
C LEU A 77 -4.70 3.65 3.85
N PHE A 78 -3.52 3.68 4.45
CA PHE A 78 -2.56 2.59 4.33
C PHE A 78 -3.11 1.26 4.86
N ILE A 79 -3.74 1.26 6.05
CA ILE A 79 -4.32 0.06 6.66
C ILE A 79 -5.41 -0.52 5.76
N ILE A 80 -6.32 0.32 5.25
CA ILE A 80 -7.40 -0.10 4.35
C ILE A 80 -6.84 -0.76 3.08
N ASN A 81 -5.80 -0.16 2.48
CA ASN A 81 -5.20 -0.71 1.27
C ASN A 81 -4.44 -2.02 1.54
N ARG A 82 -3.81 -2.16 2.71
CA ARG A 82 -3.19 -3.42 3.14
C ARG A 82 -4.21 -4.53 3.31
N GLU A 83 -5.30 -4.27 4.02
CA GLU A 83 -6.38 -5.25 4.21
C GLU A 83 -6.96 -5.69 2.86
N ARG A 84 -7.19 -4.74 1.94
CA ARG A 84 -7.58 -5.06 0.55
C ARG A 84 -6.55 -5.95 -0.13
N PHE A 85 -5.26 -5.65 0.00
CA PHE A 85 -4.20 -6.46 -0.61
C PHE A 85 -4.12 -7.87 -0.01
N GLU A 86 -4.25 -8.02 1.31
CA GLU A 86 -4.27 -9.30 2.01
C GLU A 86 -5.42 -10.19 1.53
N HIS A 87 -6.61 -9.62 1.36
CA HIS A 87 -7.76 -10.36 0.81
C HIS A 87 -7.61 -10.75 -0.66
N LEU A 88 -6.81 -10.01 -1.43
CA LEU A 88 -6.58 -10.27 -2.85
C LEU A 88 -5.36 -11.18 -3.11
N SER A 89 -4.44 -11.29 -2.16
CA SER A 89 -3.23 -12.11 -2.29
C SER A 89 -3.57 -13.59 -2.19
N SER A 90 -3.21 -14.37 -3.21
CA SER A 90 -3.53 -15.80 -3.27
C SER A 90 -2.36 -16.68 -3.73
N SER A 91 -1.24 -16.08 -4.15
CA SER A 91 -0.05 -16.81 -4.55
C SER A 91 1.09 -16.74 -3.53
N ASP A 92 1.94 -17.77 -3.51
CA ASP A 92 3.10 -17.87 -2.60
C ASP A 92 4.08 -16.70 -2.74
N GLY A 93 4.25 -16.17 -3.97
CA GLY A 93 5.09 -14.99 -4.23
C GLY A 93 4.52 -13.72 -3.59
N GLU A 94 3.20 -13.56 -3.59
CA GLU A 94 2.51 -12.41 -2.99
C GLU A 94 2.51 -12.49 -1.46
N GLN A 95 2.35 -13.69 -0.90
CA GLN A 95 2.51 -13.91 0.54
C GLN A 95 3.93 -13.58 1.00
N ALA A 96 4.95 -13.85 0.18
CA ALA A 96 6.32 -13.46 0.49
C ALA A 96 6.55 -11.94 0.46
N ILE A 97 5.84 -11.20 -0.40
CA ILE A 97 5.85 -9.72 -0.40
C ILE A 97 5.17 -9.20 0.87
N LEU A 98 3.99 -9.73 1.21
CA LEU A 98 3.28 -9.41 2.45
C LEU A 98 4.11 -9.73 3.70
N ALA A 99 4.81 -10.85 3.73
CA ALA A 99 5.65 -11.25 4.85
C ALA A 99 6.87 -10.32 5.02
N ARG A 100 7.53 -9.93 3.92
CA ARG A 100 8.60 -8.92 3.93
C ARG A 100 8.08 -7.58 4.45
N PHE A 101 6.98 -7.12 3.88
CA PHE A 101 6.33 -5.87 4.26
C PHE A 101 5.92 -5.84 5.74
N ASN A 102 5.31 -6.93 6.23
CA ASN A 102 4.90 -7.06 7.63
C ASN A 102 6.10 -7.09 8.60
N ARG A 103 7.28 -7.56 8.16
CA ARG A 103 8.50 -7.49 8.95
C ARG A 103 8.97 -6.04 9.09
N THR A 104 9.08 -5.32 7.99
CA THR A 104 9.48 -3.90 7.94
C THR A 104 8.50 -3.01 8.72
N LEU A 105 7.20 -3.30 8.65
CA LEU A 105 6.20 -2.58 9.44
C LEU A 105 6.32 -2.81 10.96
N ARG A 106 6.72 -4.01 11.40
CA ARG A 106 6.98 -4.27 12.82
C ARG A 106 8.17 -3.44 13.31
N GLU A 107 9.22 -3.33 12.52
CA GLU A 107 10.40 -2.50 12.81
C GLU A 107 10.07 -1.01 12.88
N ILE A 108 9.18 -0.53 12.00
CA ILE A 108 8.69 0.85 12.03
C ILE A 108 7.84 1.11 13.28
N ARG A 109 6.95 0.18 13.65
CA ARG A 109 6.00 0.37 14.75
C ARG A 109 6.70 0.51 16.11
N THR A 110 7.76 -0.27 16.34
CA THR A 110 8.56 -0.19 17.57
C THR A 110 9.30 1.15 17.68
N ASN A 111 9.65 1.77 16.55
CA ASN A 111 10.44 3.01 16.53
C ASN A 111 9.62 4.29 16.26
N SER A 112 8.31 4.21 15.93
CA SER A 112 7.55 5.37 15.43
C SER A 112 6.60 6.01 16.43
N VAL A 113 6.14 5.27 17.45
CA VAL A 113 5.12 5.78 18.39
C VAL A 113 5.75 6.76 19.38
N GLU A 114 6.86 6.38 20.01
CA GLU A 114 7.65 7.28 20.87
C GLU A 114 8.19 8.49 20.10
N THR A 115 8.71 8.27 18.89
CA THR A 115 9.26 9.35 18.06
C THR A 115 8.23 10.39 17.64
N LEU A 116 6.98 9.99 17.40
CA LEU A 116 5.92 10.94 17.04
C LEU A 116 5.50 11.75 18.26
N GLU A 117 5.28 11.12 19.41
CA GLU A 117 5.00 11.85 20.66
C GLU A 117 6.12 12.84 20.98
N ASP A 118 7.39 12.40 20.93
CA ASP A 118 8.56 13.27 21.12
C ASP A 118 8.63 14.40 20.08
N LEU A 119 8.26 14.14 18.82
CA LEU A 119 8.14 15.15 17.75
C LEU A 119 7.15 16.27 18.10
N PHE A 120 6.10 15.92 18.84
CA PHE A 120 4.98 16.80 19.16
C PHE A 120 5.12 17.47 20.53
N THR A 121 5.89 16.91 21.47
CA THR A 121 6.15 17.50 22.79
C THR A 121 7.50 18.20 22.91
N ALA A 122 8.51 17.82 22.12
CA ALA A 122 9.82 18.47 22.21
C ALA A 122 9.82 19.85 21.54
N ALA A 123 10.04 20.88 22.37
CA ALA A 123 10.35 22.24 21.93
C ALA A 123 11.76 22.36 21.32
N ASP A 124 12.57 21.31 21.40
CA ASP A 124 13.98 21.30 20.99
C ASP A 124 14.15 20.65 19.62
N THR A 125 14.40 21.50 18.61
CA THR A 125 14.45 21.18 17.19
C THR A 125 15.64 20.28 16.81
N GLY A 126 16.72 20.26 17.61
CA GLY A 126 17.96 19.56 17.29
C GLY A 126 17.86 18.02 17.33
N ALA A 127 17.44 17.46 18.47
CA ALA A 127 17.29 16.01 18.66
C ALA A 127 16.11 15.41 17.85
N LEU A 128 15.15 16.26 17.47
CA LEU A 128 14.04 15.93 16.59
C LEU A 128 14.53 15.51 15.19
N THR A 129 15.53 16.22 14.67
CA THR A 129 16.00 16.07 13.28
C THR A 129 16.56 14.68 13.01
N ASP A 130 17.37 14.13 13.91
CA ASP A 130 17.97 12.80 13.76
C ASP A 130 16.92 11.69 13.87
N THR A 131 15.90 11.90 14.69
CA THR A 131 14.84 10.91 14.93
C THR A 131 13.82 10.93 13.77
N LEU A 132 13.49 12.12 13.25
CA LEU A 132 12.78 12.31 11.98
C LEU A 132 13.51 11.66 10.81
N GLN A 133 14.82 11.88 10.69
CA GLN A 133 15.60 11.38 9.58
C GLN A 133 15.64 9.84 9.58
N ARG A 134 15.77 9.22 10.76
CA ARG A 134 15.62 7.77 10.93
C ARG A 134 14.23 7.30 10.50
N ALA A 135 13.18 7.96 10.98
CA ALA A 135 11.79 7.61 10.66
C ALA A 135 11.43 7.77 9.17
N ILE A 136 12.04 8.73 8.48
CA ILE A 136 11.93 8.92 7.02
C ILE A 136 12.69 7.80 6.28
N THR A 137 13.92 7.51 6.70
CA THR A 137 14.77 6.49 6.07
C THR A 137 14.12 5.10 6.12
N THR A 138 13.56 4.71 7.27
CA THR A 138 12.86 3.42 7.39
C THR A 138 11.61 3.36 6.50
N ARG A 139 10.85 4.46 6.38
CA ARG A 139 9.69 4.51 5.47
C ARG A 139 10.09 4.51 3.99
N GLN A 140 11.25 5.07 3.64
CA GLN A 140 11.80 4.98 2.28
C GLN A 140 12.25 3.56 1.93
N GLN A 141 12.74 2.78 2.90
CA GLN A 141 13.00 1.35 2.69
C GLN A 141 11.70 0.60 2.36
N LEU A 142 10.61 0.92 3.05
CA LEU A 142 9.30 0.33 2.79
C LEU A 142 8.77 0.67 1.38
N LEU A 143 9.05 1.86 0.84
CA LEU A 143 8.74 2.20 -0.55
C LEU A 143 9.52 1.35 -1.57
N ARG A 144 10.77 0.99 -1.25
CA ARG A 144 11.61 0.14 -2.11
C ARG A 144 11.14 -1.32 -2.12
N GLU A 145 10.51 -1.78 -1.06
CA GLU A 145 9.94 -3.13 -0.96
C GLU A 145 8.58 -3.25 -1.67
N LEU A 146 7.93 -2.12 -1.98
CA LEU A 146 6.65 -2.05 -2.72
C LEU A 146 6.82 -1.90 -4.24
N GLY A 147 8.05 -1.92 -4.76
CA GLY A 147 8.38 -1.83 -6.19
C GLY A 147 9.31 -2.97 -6.60
#